data_AF-A0A1B8YM64-F1
#
_entry.id   AF-A0A1B8YM64-F1
#
_cell.length_a   1.000
_cell.length_b   1.000
_cell.length_c   1.000
_cell.angle_alpha   90.00
_cell.angle_beta   90.00
_cell.angle_gamma   90.00
#
_symmetry.space_group_name_H-M   'P 1'
#
loop_
_entity.id
_entity.type
_entity.pdbx_description
1 polymer ?
#
loop_
_entity_poly.entity_id
_entity_poly.type
_entity_poly.pdbx_seq_one_letter_code
_entity_poly.pdbx_strand_id
1 'polypeptide(L)'
;MKKLLVICLLGFVLVGCDSQPKIDASNEISLKVSIEKVRDTLPDDKKSKFDESIQSAMFNSIDFNDLVKSGTNGDMKESKQKFYKLLDGKTADQLIAEVEKIEAKRSENE
;
A
#
# COMPACT_ATOMS: atom_id res chain seq x y z
N MET A 1 53.13 -13.16 -1.98
CA MET A 1 53.18 -11.98 -2.88
C MET A 1 52.18 -12.17 -4.00
N LYS A 2 51.39 -11.11 -4.27
CA LYS A 2 50.67 -10.80 -5.51
C LYS A 2 49.67 -11.85 -6.01
N LYS A 3 48.38 -11.68 -5.64
CA LYS A 3 47.27 -11.46 -6.59
C LYS A 3 46.21 -10.62 -5.89
N LEU A 4 46.48 -9.32 -5.89
CA LEU A 4 45.53 -8.26 -5.63
C LEU A 4 44.47 -8.24 -6.76
N LEU A 5 43.25 -7.83 -6.38
CA LEU A 5 42.28 -7.15 -7.24
C LEU A 5 41.63 -7.97 -8.35
N VAL A 6 40.50 -8.59 -8.02
CA VAL A 6 39.35 -8.59 -8.94
C VAL A 6 38.22 -7.86 -8.24
N ILE A 7 38.33 -6.54 -8.34
CA ILE A 7 37.38 -5.54 -7.92
C ILE A 7 36.29 -5.44 -8.99
N CYS A 8 35.06 -5.16 -8.56
CA CYS A 8 33.98 -4.56 -9.35
C CYS A 8 33.53 -5.29 -10.64
N LEU A 9 32.68 -6.31 -10.47
CA LEU A 9 31.72 -6.78 -11.48
C LEU A 9 30.48 -7.21 -10.67
N LEU A 10 29.26 -6.72 -10.79
CA LEU A 10 28.55 -5.75 -11.61
C LEU A 10 27.80 -4.88 -10.58
N GLY A 11 27.92 -3.56 -10.62
CA GLY A 11 27.08 -2.80 -11.53
C GLY A 11 25.75 -2.55 -10.85
N PHE A 12 25.71 -1.46 -10.07
CA PHE A 12 24.51 -0.72 -9.65
C PHE A 12 23.24 -1.24 -10.32
N VAL A 13 22.41 -1.98 -9.57
CA VAL A 13 20.99 -2.03 -9.93
C VAL A 13 20.54 -0.58 -9.85
N LEU A 14 20.36 -0.02 -11.04
CA LEU A 14 19.88 1.31 -11.31
C LEU A 14 18.81 1.65 -10.28
N VAL A 15 19.13 2.58 -9.39
CA VAL A 15 18.16 3.41 -8.65
C VAL A 15 17.48 4.32 -9.68
N GLY A 16 16.78 3.72 -10.64
CA GLY A 16 15.73 4.37 -11.42
C GLY A 16 14.43 3.99 -10.73
N CYS A 17 13.59 4.88 -10.23
CA CYS A 17 13.52 6.32 -10.36
C CYS A 17 12.86 6.79 -9.04
N ASP A 18 13.26 7.95 -8.50
CA ASP A 18 12.64 8.58 -7.32
C ASP A 18 11.20 9.10 -7.60
N SER A 19 10.46 8.42 -8.47
CA SER A 19 9.20 8.84 -9.09
C SER A 19 8.26 7.67 -9.40
N GLN A 20 8.28 6.60 -8.59
CA GLN A 20 7.16 5.66 -8.59
C GLN A 20 5.86 6.42 -8.32
N PRO A 21 4.79 6.22 -9.11
CA PRO A 21 3.50 6.83 -8.85
C PRO A 21 3.04 6.52 -7.42
N LYS A 22 2.51 7.54 -6.76
CA LYS A 22 1.95 7.46 -5.42
C LYS A 22 0.45 7.61 -5.49
N ILE A 23 -0.23 6.97 -4.56
CA ILE A 23 -1.65 7.18 -4.34
C ILE A 23 -1.83 8.61 -3.77
N ASP A 24 -2.71 9.39 -4.39
CA ASP A 24 -3.13 10.71 -3.93
C ASP A 24 -4.53 10.56 -3.33
N ALA A 25 -4.60 10.47 -2.00
CA ALA A 25 -5.86 10.39 -1.27
C ALA A 25 -6.29 11.76 -0.71
N SER A 26 -5.88 12.88 -1.32
CA SER A 26 -6.31 14.22 -0.91
C SER A 26 -7.83 14.43 -1.04
N ASN A 27 -8.45 13.73 -2.00
CA ASN A 27 -9.89 13.70 -2.22
C ASN A 27 -10.29 12.42 -2.99
N GLU A 28 -11.59 12.17 -3.12
CA GLU A 28 -12.11 10.96 -3.77
C GLU A 28 -11.77 10.84 -5.26
N ILE A 29 -11.74 11.95 -5.99
CA ILE A 29 -11.43 11.95 -7.43
C ILE A 29 -9.93 11.66 -7.60
N SER A 30 -9.07 12.36 -6.86
CA SER A 30 -7.63 12.10 -6.84
C SER A 30 -7.32 10.65 -6.49
N LEU A 31 -8.03 10.08 -5.51
CA LEU A 31 -7.81 8.72 -5.06
C LEU A 31 -8.07 7.71 -6.18
N LYS A 32 -9.24 7.80 -6.82
CA LYS A 32 -9.62 6.89 -7.91
C LYS A 32 -8.63 6.99 -9.08
N VAL A 33 -8.34 8.21 -9.52
CA VAL A 33 -7.43 8.46 -10.65
C VAL A 33 -6.00 8.01 -10.35
N SER A 34 -5.50 8.27 -9.14
CA SER A 34 -4.14 7.89 -8.77
C SER A 34 -3.99 6.39 -8.56
N ILE A 35 -5.01 5.68 -8.04
CA ILE A 35 -5.02 4.21 -7.96
C ILE A 35 -4.92 3.60 -9.37
N GLU A 36 -5.74 4.06 -10.32
CA GLU A 36 -5.68 3.60 -11.71
C GLU A 36 -4.30 3.84 -12.31
N LYS A 37 -3.76 5.05 -12.14
CA LYS A 37 -2.42 5.41 -12.63
C LYS A 37 -1.32 4.55 -12.02
N VAL A 38 -1.36 4.29 -10.72
CA VAL A 38 -0.39 3.40 -10.04
C VAL A 38 -0.51 2.00 -10.63
N ARG A 39 -1.73 1.46 -10.71
CA ARG A 39 -2.01 0.12 -11.20
C ARG A 39 -1.54 -0.10 -12.64
N ASP A 40 -1.74 0.87 -13.53
CA ASP A 40 -1.34 0.78 -14.94
C ASP A 40 0.19 0.73 -15.13
N THR A 41 0.96 1.18 -14.14
CA THR A 41 2.43 1.06 -14.18
C THR A 41 2.98 -0.26 -13.66
N LEU A 42 2.13 -1.13 -13.10
CA LEU A 42 2.55 -2.40 -12.53
C LEU A 42 2.59 -3.52 -13.59
N PRO A 43 3.47 -4.52 -13.44
CA PRO A 43 3.32 -5.78 -14.15
C PRO A 43 2.06 -6.54 -13.67
N ASP A 44 1.54 -7.44 -14.50
CA ASP A 44 0.22 -8.05 -14.28
C ASP A 44 0.11 -8.85 -12.96
N ASP A 45 1.19 -9.51 -12.55
CA ASP A 45 1.29 -10.22 -11.27
C ASP A 45 1.16 -9.27 -10.07
N LYS A 46 1.78 -8.08 -10.15
CA LYS A 46 1.67 -7.05 -9.10
C LYS A 46 0.33 -6.32 -9.10
N LYS A 47 -0.38 -6.22 -10.23
CA LYS A 47 -1.71 -5.58 -10.28
C LYS A 47 -2.69 -6.27 -9.35
N SER A 48 -2.78 -7.60 -9.39
CA SER A 48 -3.69 -8.37 -8.52
C SER A 48 -3.37 -8.11 -7.05
N LYS A 49 -2.09 -8.20 -6.67
CA LYS A 49 -1.66 -7.99 -5.29
C LYS A 49 -1.93 -6.56 -4.81
N PHE A 50 -1.77 -5.57 -5.68
CA PHE A 50 -2.11 -4.17 -5.37
C PHE A 50 -3.61 -3.99 -5.19
N ASP A 51 -4.44 -4.53 -6.10
CA ASP A 51 -5.90 -4.47 -6.02
C ASP A 51 -6.43 -5.14 -4.73
N GLU A 52 -5.91 -6.32 -4.39
CA GLU A 52 -6.18 -7.02 -3.12
C GLU A 52 -5.77 -6.17 -1.91
N SER A 53 -4.59 -5.54 -1.95
CA SER A 53 -4.12 -4.69 -0.85
C SER A 53 -5.01 -3.46 -0.65
N ILE A 54 -5.57 -2.88 -1.70
CA ILE A 54 -6.56 -1.80 -1.59
C ILE A 54 -7.83 -2.29 -0.88
N GLN A 55 -8.31 -3.50 -1.22
CA GLN A 55 -9.48 -4.11 -0.57
C GLN A 55 -9.21 -4.42 0.90
N SER A 56 -8.08 -5.05 1.22
CA SER A 56 -7.65 -5.29 2.60
C SER A 56 -7.47 -3.99 3.37
N ALA A 57 -6.91 -2.94 2.76
CA ALA A 57 -6.78 -1.63 3.39
C ALA A 57 -8.16 -1.03 3.73
N MET A 58 -9.14 -1.16 2.85
CA MET A 58 -10.52 -0.75 3.11
C MET A 58 -11.11 -1.52 4.28
N PHE A 59 -10.96 -2.85 4.30
CA PHE A 59 -11.46 -3.70 5.39
C PHE A 59 -10.81 -3.38 6.74
N ASN A 60 -9.47 -3.25 6.76
CA ASN A 60 -8.71 -2.90 7.97
C ASN A 60 -8.98 -1.48 8.48
N SER A 61 -9.57 -0.62 7.65
CA SER A 61 -9.97 0.74 8.06
C SER A 61 -11.33 0.77 8.77
N ILE A 62 -12.12 -0.30 8.67
CA ILE A 62 -13.40 -0.43 9.34
C ILE A 62 -13.17 -0.91 10.78
N ASP A 63 -13.72 -0.17 11.75
CA ASP A 63 -13.80 -0.62 13.13
C ASP A 63 -15.09 -1.42 13.36
N PHE A 64 -14.98 -2.74 13.41
CA PHE A 64 -16.13 -3.63 13.63
C PHE A 64 -16.75 -3.45 15.02
N ASN A 65 -15.97 -3.08 16.04
CA ASN A 65 -16.51 -2.83 17.36
C ASN A 65 -17.38 -1.56 17.34
N ASP A 66 -16.97 -0.54 16.60
CA ASP A 66 -17.79 0.66 16.40
C ASP A 66 -19.06 0.31 15.61
N LEU A 67 -18.94 -0.44 14.51
CA LEU A 67 -20.08 -0.85 13.68
C LEU A 67 -21.14 -1.63 14.49
N VAL A 68 -20.71 -2.54 15.36
CA VAL A 68 -21.60 -3.32 16.22
C VAL A 68 -22.28 -2.44 17.27
N LYS A 69 -21.57 -1.45 17.84
CA LYS A 69 -22.10 -0.55 18.87
C LYS A 69 -23.05 0.51 18.32
N SER A 70 -22.79 1.00 17.12
CA SER A 70 -23.51 2.10 16.48
C SER A 70 -24.63 1.65 15.52
N GLY A 71 -24.68 0.36 15.18
CA GLY A 71 -25.63 -0.18 14.20
C GLY A 71 -25.34 0.33 12.78
N THR A 72 -26.38 0.50 11.94
CA THR A 72 -26.25 1.02 10.57
C THR A 72 -25.77 2.48 10.49
N ASN A 73 -25.60 3.15 11.64
CA ASN A 73 -25.20 4.54 11.74
C ASN A 73 -23.73 4.72 12.15
N GLY A 74 -22.93 3.65 12.08
CA GLY A 74 -21.50 3.72 12.40
C GLY A 74 -20.78 4.83 11.64
N ASP A 75 -19.76 5.40 12.29
CA ASP A 75 -19.08 6.58 11.77
C ASP A 75 -18.20 6.21 10.58
N MET A 76 -18.86 6.09 9.42
CA MET A 76 -18.22 5.80 8.14
C MET A 76 -17.23 6.90 7.75
N LYS A 77 -17.35 8.11 8.35
CA LYS A 77 -16.39 9.18 8.14
C LYS A 77 -15.04 8.84 8.76
N GLU A 78 -15.02 8.27 9.97
CA GLU A 78 -13.78 7.84 10.61
C GLU A 78 -13.12 6.72 9.81
N SER A 79 -13.90 5.71 9.39
CA SER A 79 -13.40 4.61 8.55
C SER A 79 -12.85 5.11 7.20
N LYS A 80 -13.55 6.05 6.56
CA LYS A 80 -13.08 6.71 5.33
C LYS A 80 -11.78 7.48 5.57
N GLN A 81 -11.65 8.20 6.69
CA GLN A 81 -10.42 8.92 7.03
C GLN A 81 -9.24 7.98 7.32
N LYS A 82 -9.47 6.87 8.02
CA LYS A 82 -8.44 5.83 8.25
C LYS A 82 -7.96 5.24 6.93
N PHE A 83 -8.89 4.93 6.03
CA PHE A 83 -8.57 4.43 4.69
C PHE A 83 -7.72 5.43 3.91
N TYR A 84 -8.12 6.69 3.86
CA TYR A 84 -7.37 7.72 3.11
C TYR A 84 -5.96 7.89 3.67
N LYS A 85 -5.81 7.95 5.00
CA LYS A 85 -4.50 8.05 5.66
C LYS A 85 -3.62 6.82 5.43
N LEU A 86 -4.22 5.64 5.33
CA LEU A 86 -3.48 4.41 5.08
C LEU A 86 -2.91 4.39 3.65
N LEU A 87 -3.55 5.05 2.69
CA LEU A 87 -3.16 5.04 1.28
C LEU A 87 -2.30 6.23 0.87
N ASP A 88 -2.57 7.43 1.40
CA ASP A 88 -2.01 8.68 0.90
C ASP A 88 -0.47 8.66 0.85
N GLY A 89 0.07 9.05 -0.31
CA GLY A 89 1.51 9.15 -0.54
C GLY A 89 2.25 7.82 -0.65
N LYS A 90 1.58 6.67 -0.53
CA LYS A 90 2.21 5.35 -0.69
C LYS A 90 2.34 4.96 -2.15
N THR A 91 3.45 4.29 -2.48
CA THR A 91 3.58 3.51 -3.72
C THR A 91 2.87 2.16 -3.58
N ALA A 92 2.70 1.43 -4.67
CA ALA A 92 2.11 0.08 -4.64
C ALA A 92 2.87 -0.85 -3.67
N ASP A 93 4.20 -0.90 -3.78
CA ASP A 93 5.04 -1.76 -2.92
C ASP A 93 4.91 -1.39 -1.43
N GLN A 94 4.81 -0.09 -1.12
CA GLN A 94 4.64 0.38 0.25
C GLN A 94 3.26 0.05 0.82
N LEU A 95 2.20 0.11 0.01
CA LEU A 95 0.86 -0.29 0.44
C LEU A 95 0.80 -1.79 0.70
N ILE A 96 1.30 -2.61 -0.24
CA ILE A 96 1.33 -4.07 -0.12
C ILE A 96 2.04 -4.47 1.18
N ALA A 97 3.24 -3.95 1.42
CA ALA A 97 4.01 -4.26 2.61
C ALA A 97 3.33 -3.80 3.92
N GLU A 98 2.66 -2.65 3.90
CA GLU A 98 1.94 -2.15 5.10
C GLU A 98 0.74 -3.03 5.43
N VAL A 99 -0.03 -3.46 4.43
CA VAL A 99 -1.19 -4.34 4.61
C VAL A 99 -0.77 -5.72 5.12
N GLU A 100 0.27 -6.32 4.53
CA GLU A 100 0.80 -7.61 5.00
C GLU A 100 1.26 -7.54 6.46
N LYS A 101 1.87 -6.41 6.86
CA LYS A 101 2.27 -6.16 8.24
C LYS A 101 1.06 -6.04 9.19
N ILE A 102 -0.02 -5.41 8.76
CA ILE A 102 -1.26 -5.30 9.56
C ILE A 102 -1.88 -6.69 9.74
N GLU A 103 -1.96 -7.47 8.68
CA GLU A 103 -2.53 -8.83 8.71
C GLU A 103 -1.70 -9.77 9.58
N ALA A 104 -0.36 -9.76 9.43
CA ALA A 104 0.54 -10.53 10.28
C ALA A 104 0.36 -10.21 11.77
N LYS A 105 0.29 -8.92 12.13
CA LYS A 105 0.01 -8.50 13.50
C LYS A 105 -1.35 -8.95 14.01
N ARG A 106 -2.37 -9.03 13.14
CA ARG A 106 -3.70 -9.50 13.56
C ARG A 106 -3.68 -10.99 13.87
N SER A 107 -3.04 -11.79 13.04
CA SER A 107 -2.87 -13.23 13.29
C SER A 107 -2.03 -13.57 14.52
N GLU A 108 -1.11 -12.69 14.94
CA GLU A 108 -0.36 -12.84 16.19
C GLU A 108 -1.19 -12.53 17.46
N ASN A 109 -2.28 -11.77 17.32
CA ASN A 109 -3.12 -11.33 18.44
C ASN A 109 -4.43 -12.14 18.59
N GLU A 110 -4.66 -13.12 17.71
CA GLU A 110 -5.76 -14.10 17.74
C GLU A 110 -5.29 -15.42 18.39
#